data_AF-A0A0Q6TY66-F1
#
_entry.id   AF-A0A0Q6TY66-F1
#
_cell.length_a   1.000
_cell.length_b   1.000
_cell.length_c   1.000
_cell.angle_alpha   90.00
_cell.angle_beta   90.00
_cell.angle_gamma   90.00
#
_symmetry.space_group_name_H-M   'P 1'
#
loop_
_entity.id
_entity.type
_entity.pdbx_description
1 polymer ?
#
loop_
_entity_poly.entity_id
_entity_poly.type
_entity_poly.pdbx_seq_one_letter_code
_entity_poly.pdbx_strand_id
1 'polypeptide(L)'
;MKPALRLFPLVFLLCAPAARAKAPDKSAAPPTLASEPAMQLGVFDGTGRACAGQLRITPRQLTWKTPFSPCAASAYTLVERRQTERRVHWVYRLKTPSKRCLYKTVSLEKMIQEDGWVGWNASGFWEKPYRTNTYGELNCYLVKLD
;
A
#
# COMPACT_ATOMS: atom_id res chain seq x y z
N MET A 1 -18.58 -73.88 4.03
CA MET A 1 -19.55 -72.81 3.68
C MET A 1 -20.78 -72.92 4.58
N LYS A 2 -20.95 -71.93 5.46
CA LYS A 2 -22.09 -71.48 6.31
C LYS A 2 -21.46 -70.70 7.50
N PRO A 3 -22.12 -69.74 8.16
CA PRO A 3 -23.57 -69.48 8.27
C PRO A 3 -23.97 -68.09 7.72
N ALA A 4 -25.19 -67.85 7.22
CA ALA A 4 -26.45 -67.62 7.92
C ALA A 4 -26.47 -66.37 8.83
N LEU A 5 -27.24 -65.34 8.46
CA LEU A 5 -27.78 -64.39 9.42
C LEU A 5 -29.19 -63.96 9.00
N ARG A 6 -30.13 -64.12 9.94
CA ARG A 6 -31.57 -63.91 9.83
C ARG A 6 -31.98 -62.50 10.28
N LEU A 7 -33.22 -62.17 9.88
CA LEU A 7 -34.05 -60.97 10.03
C LEU A 7 -34.28 -60.37 11.45
N PHE A 8 -34.45 -59.02 11.46
CA PHE A 8 -35.38 -58.13 12.23
C PHE A 8 -35.37 -58.13 13.80
N PRO A 9 -35.96 -57.15 14.54
CA PRO A 9 -36.74 -55.94 14.19
C PRO A 9 -36.35 -54.62 14.92
N LEU A 10 -37.10 -53.54 14.59
CA LEU A 10 -37.23 -52.26 15.30
C LEU A 10 -37.51 -52.41 16.81
N VAL A 11 -36.86 -51.56 17.63
CA VAL A 11 -37.39 -51.15 18.95
C VAL A 11 -37.35 -49.63 19.02
N PHE A 12 -38.54 -49.04 19.07
CA PHE A 12 -38.79 -47.64 19.45
C PHE A 12 -38.50 -47.49 20.95
N LEU A 13 -37.69 -46.50 21.33
CA LEU A 13 -37.66 -45.99 22.71
C LEU A 13 -37.40 -44.48 22.68
N LEU A 14 -38.46 -43.73 23.01
CA LEU A 14 -38.43 -42.30 23.28
C LEU A 14 -37.48 -41.99 24.45
N CYS A 15 -36.63 -40.98 24.28
CA CYS A 15 -36.17 -40.09 25.34
C CYS A 15 -35.56 -38.82 24.71
N ALA A 16 -36.32 -37.73 24.70
CA ALA A 16 -35.76 -36.38 24.86
C ALA A 16 -35.54 -36.17 26.38
N PRO A 17 -34.65 -35.26 26.88
CA PRO A 17 -34.35 -33.95 26.29
C PRO A 17 -32.91 -33.45 26.52
N ALA A 18 -32.75 -32.13 26.29
CA ALA A 18 -31.71 -31.21 26.77
C ALA A 18 -30.73 -30.73 25.70
N ALA A 19 -31.12 -29.61 25.09
CA ALA A 19 -30.27 -28.70 24.35
C ALA A 19 -28.99 -28.39 25.14
N ARG A 20 -27.84 -28.64 24.53
CA ARG A 20 -26.58 -28.00 24.91
C ARG A 20 -26.14 -27.15 23.73
N ALA A 21 -26.56 -25.89 23.76
CA ALA A 21 -26.03 -24.87 22.86
C ALA A 21 -24.52 -24.80 23.08
N LYS A 22 -23.75 -25.34 22.11
CA LYS A 22 -22.31 -25.13 22.07
C LYS A 22 -22.12 -23.71 21.53
N ALA A 23 -21.60 -22.84 22.39
CA ALA A 23 -21.30 -21.45 22.06
C ALA A 23 -20.54 -21.35 20.73
N PRO A 24 -20.79 -20.32 19.91
CA PRO A 24 -19.96 -20.07 18.75
C PRO A 24 -18.56 -19.76 19.27
N ASP A 25 -17.62 -20.64 18.94
CA ASP A 25 -16.20 -20.41 19.13
C ASP A 25 -15.88 -19.15 18.31
N LYS A 26 -15.75 -18.01 19.00
CA LYS A 26 -15.27 -16.77 18.42
C LYS A 26 -13.78 -16.98 18.19
N SER A 27 -13.45 -17.82 17.21
CA SER A 27 -12.11 -17.94 16.66
C SER A 27 -11.69 -16.54 16.25
N ALA A 28 -10.80 -15.97 17.05
CA ALA A 28 -10.11 -14.74 16.74
C ALA A 28 -9.51 -14.88 15.35
N ALA A 29 -9.95 -14.03 14.42
CA ALA A 29 -9.32 -13.92 13.13
C ALA A 29 -7.83 -13.63 13.36
N PRO A 30 -6.91 -14.25 12.59
CA PRO A 30 -5.49 -13.88 12.64
C PRO A 30 -5.36 -12.38 12.37
N PRO A 31 -4.33 -11.69 12.92
CA PRO A 31 -4.12 -10.29 12.64
C PRO A 31 -4.01 -10.11 11.13
N THR A 32 -5.03 -9.47 10.55
CA THR A 32 -4.96 -9.04 9.16
C THR A 32 -3.83 -8.03 9.12
N LEU A 33 -2.71 -8.38 8.48
CA LEU A 33 -1.71 -7.40 8.07
C LEU A 33 -2.48 -6.36 7.25
N ALA A 34 -2.73 -5.20 7.87
CA ALA A 34 -3.50 -4.14 7.23
C ALA A 34 -2.81 -3.81 5.91
N SER A 35 -3.53 -3.94 4.79
CA SER A 35 -3.01 -3.50 3.50
C SER A 35 -2.71 -2.01 3.58
N GLU A 36 -1.59 -1.60 2.99
CA GLU A 36 -1.19 -0.20 2.95
C GLU A 36 -2.28 0.65 2.27
N PRO A 37 -2.40 1.95 2.56
CA PRO A 37 -3.46 2.74 1.96
C PRO A 37 -3.33 2.78 0.42
N ALA A 38 -4.47 2.94 -0.25
CA ALA A 38 -4.53 3.07 -1.71
C ALA A 38 -3.69 4.27 -2.21
N MET A 39 -3.60 5.33 -1.41
CA MET A 39 -2.73 6.47 -1.65
C MET A 39 -1.90 6.74 -0.41
N GLN A 40 -0.63 7.10 -0.61
CA GLN A 40 0.22 7.59 0.44
C GLN A 40 0.14 9.12 0.51
N LEU A 41 -0.44 9.61 1.60
CA LEU A 41 -0.47 11.02 1.94
C LEU A 41 0.66 11.34 2.92
N GLY A 42 0.98 12.63 3.03
CA GLY A 42 1.86 13.14 4.07
C GLY A 42 2.79 14.25 3.61
N VAL A 43 3.68 14.62 4.52
CA VAL A 43 4.79 15.54 4.26
C VAL A 43 6.10 14.79 4.37
N PHE A 44 6.94 14.97 3.36
CA PHE A 44 8.24 14.32 3.26
C PHE A 44 9.30 15.37 3.01
N ASP A 45 10.39 15.30 3.76
CA ASP A 45 11.51 16.22 3.65
C ASP A 45 12.69 15.54 2.98
N GLY A 46 13.17 16.14 1.90
CA GLY A 46 14.37 15.72 1.20
C GLY A 46 15.57 16.55 1.66
N THR A 47 16.74 15.93 1.66
CA THR A 47 18.00 16.57 2.06
C THR A 47 19.04 16.48 0.93
N GLY A 48 20.04 17.35 0.96
CA GLY A 48 21.09 17.41 -0.07
C GLY A 48 20.81 18.37 -1.22
N ARG A 49 21.83 18.64 -2.04
CA ARG A 49 21.83 19.76 -3.00
C ARG A 49 20.64 19.78 -3.97
N ALA A 50 20.26 18.62 -4.52
CA ALA A 50 19.19 18.52 -5.51
C ALA A 50 17.82 18.17 -4.91
N CYS A 51 17.81 17.68 -3.66
CA CYS A 51 16.64 17.11 -3.01
C CYS A 51 16.13 17.95 -1.85
N ALA A 52 16.87 18.96 -1.43
CA ALA A 52 16.48 19.88 -0.36
C ALA A 52 15.09 20.47 -0.61
N GLY A 53 14.16 20.17 0.29
CA GLY A 53 12.81 20.70 0.27
C GLY A 53 11.74 19.61 0.41
N GLN A 54 10.48 20.05 0.31
CA GLN A 54 9.35 19.23 0.74
C GLN A 54 8.53 18.68 -0.43
N LEU A 55 8.25 17.38 -0.34
CA LEU A 55 7.18 16.71 -1.06
C LEU A 55 5.96 16.64 -0.14
N ARG A 56 4.85 17.26 -0.55
CA ARG A 56 3.59 17.24 0.20
C ARG A 56 2.50 16.64 -0.65
N ILE A 57 1.87 15.59 -0.13
CA ILE A 57 0.78 14.86 -0.78
C ILE A 57 -0.45 14.93 0.11
N THR A 58 -1.48 15.58 -0.38
CA THR A 58 -2.79 15.74 0.29
C THR A 58 -3.87 15.08 -0.56
N PRO A 59 -5.09 14.83 -0.04
CA PRO A 59 -6.15 14.21 -0.84
C PRO A 59 -6.49 14.94 -2.16
N ARG A 60 -6.20 16.25 -2.24
CA ARG A 60 -6.57 17.09 -3.40
C ARG A 60 -5.38 17.49 -4.27
N GLN A 61 -4.19 17.60 -3.68
CA GLN A 61 -3.05 18.26 -4.29
C GLN A 61 -1.73 17.62 -3.90
N LEU A 62 -0.80 17.64 -4.85
CA LEU A 62 0.61 17.28 -4.66
C LEU A 62 1.46 18.51 -4.95
N THR A 63 2.47 18.73 -4.11
CA THR A 63 3.48 19.77 -4.28
C THR A 63 4.85 19.15 -4.08
N TRP A 64 5.82 19.45 -4.94
CA TRP A 64 7.20 19.06 -4.69
C TRP A 64 8.12 20.24 -4.96
N LYS A 65 8.68 20.79 -3.88
CA LYS A 65 9.61 21.91 -3.96
C LYS A 65 11.03 21.38 -3.82
N THR A 66 11.76 21.35 -4.92
CA THR A 66 13.21 21.14 -4.92
C THR A 66 13.90 22.39 -5.45
N PRO A 67 15.23 22.58 -5.24
CA PRO A 67 15.90 23.81 -5.62
C PRO A 67 15.87 24.07 -7.14
N PHE A 68 15.79 23.00 -7.93
CA PHE A 68 15.84 23.07 -9.40
C PHE A 68 14.47 22.90 -10.07
N SER A 69 13.43 22.49 -9.33
CA SER A 69 12.08 22.31 -9.85
C SER A 69 11.05 22.70 -8.80
N PRO A 70 10.78 24.00 -8.61
CA PRO A 70 9.75 24.47 -7.69
C PRO A 70 8.36 24.20 -8.28
N CYS A 71 7.82 22.99 -8.07
CA CYS A 71 6.47 22.66 -8.50
C CYS A 71 5.45 23.30 -7.56
N ALA A 72 4.57 24.14 -8.10
CA ALA A 72 3.40 24.61 -7.37
C ALA A 72 2.44 23.45 -7.08
N ALA A 73 1.54 23.66 -6.11
CA ALA A 73 0.52 22.67 -5.78
C ALA A 73 -0.37 22.39 -7.02
N SER A 74 -0.51 21.12 -7.37
CA SER A 74 -1.31 20.68 -8.51
C SER A 74 -2.19 19.50 -8.11
N ALA A 75 -3.39 19.43 -8.68
CA ALA A 75 -4.17 18.20 -8.65
C ALA A 75 -3.40 17.07 -9.34
N TYR A 76 -3.67 15.83 -8.93
CA TYR A 76 -2.98 14.66 -9.44
C TYR A 76 -3.93 13.47 -9.64
N THR A 77 -3.44 12.43 -10.31
CA THR A 77 -4.04 11.09 -10.32
C THR A 77 -3.02 10.08 -9.82
N LEU A 78 -3.49 9.07 -9.07
CA LEU A 78 -2.71 7.87 -8.81
C LEU A 78 -2.75 7.01 -10.08
N VAL A 79 -1.60 6.82 -10.72
CA VAL A 79 -1.51 6.03 -11.96
C VAL A 79 -1.09 4.59 -11.70
N GLU A 80 -0.42 4.33 -10.57
CA GLU A 80 0.05 3.02 -10.21
C GLU A 80 0.18 2.89 -8.70
N ARG A 81 -0.16 1.71 -8.17
CA ARG A 81 0.22 1.26 -6.83
C ARG A 81 0.67 -0.18 -6.93
N ARG A 82 1.83 -0.49 -6.38
CA ARG A 82 2.34 -1.86 -6.23
C ARG A 82 2.78 -2.06 -4.79
N GLN A 83 2.43 -3.21 -4.23
CA GLN A 83 2.81 -3.58 -2.88
C GLN A 83 3.40 -4.98 -2.91
N THR A 84 4.54 -5.14 -2.25
CA THR A 84 5.12 -6.42 -1.84
C THR A 84 5.22 -6.42 -0.31
N GLU A 85 5.74 -7.50 0.28
CA GLU A 85 5.87 -7.62 1.74
C GLU A 85 6.71 -6.49 2.37
N ARG A 86 7.75 -6.04 1.67
CA ARG A 86 8.74 -5.07 2.19
C ARG A 86 8.83 -3.78 1.40
N ARG A 87 8.05 -3.63 0.32
CA ARG A 87 8.10 -2.44 -0.51
C ARG A 87 6.70 -2.03 -0.94
N VAL A 88 6.43 -0.73 -0.85
CA VAL A 88 5.20 -0.14 -1.36
C VAL A 88 5.58 1.00 -2.27
N HIS A 89 4.97 1.01 -3.44
CA HIS A 89 5.31 1.91 -4.52
C HIS A 89 4.04 2.57 -5.04
N TRP A 90 4.05 3.90 -5.09
CA TRP A 90 2.97 4.73 -5.59
C TRP A 90 3.50 5.64 -6.70
N VAL A 91 2.71 5.84 -7.75
CA VAL A 91 3.04 6.79 -8.81
C VAL A 91 1.92 7.79 -8.97
N TYR A 92 2.26 9.06 -8.85
CA TYR A 92 1.36 10.19 -8.99
C TYR A 92 1.69 10.97 -10.26
N ARG A 93 0.67 11.28 -11.06
CA ARG A 93 0.80 12.17 -12.22
C ARG A 93 0.09 13.48 -11.97
N LEU A 94 0.81 14.58 -12.11
CA LEU A 94 0.22 15.92 -12.00
C LEU A 94 -0.69 16.18 -13.20
N LYS A 95 -1.91 16.67 -12.93
CA LYS A 95 -2.90 17.01 -13.98
C LYS A 95 -2.54 18.31 -14.70
N THR A 96 -2.13 19.32 -13.94
CA THR A 96 -1.84 20.68 -14.43
C THR A 96 -0.52 21.18 -13.85
N PRO A 97 0.63 20.57 -14.21
CA PRO A 97 1.93 21.01 -13.71
C PRO A 97 2.24 22.44 -14.19
N SER A 98 2.75 23.28 -13.29
CA SER A 98 3.22 24.62 -13.66
C SER A 98 4.41 24.54 -14.63
N LYS A 99 4.63 25.56 -15.46
CA LYS A 99 5.76 25.60 -16.43
C LYS A 99 7.16 25.39 -15.80
N ARG A 100 7.33 25.76 -14.53
CA ARG A 100 8.59 25.59 -13.78
C ARG A 100 8.72 24.23 -13.10
N CYS A 101 7.69 23.39 -13.17
CA CYS A 101 7.71 22.04 -12.63
C CYS A 101 8.28 21.11 -13.68
N LEU A 102 9.54 20.73 -13.50
CA LEU A 102 10.22 19.80 -14.40
C LEU A 102 9.62 18.41 -14.28
N TYR A 103 9.30 17.95 -13.06
CA TYR A 103 8.86 16.59 -12.79
C TYR A 103 7.33 16.45 -12.79
N LYS A 104 6.75 16.02 -13.92
CA LYS A 104 5.29 15.87 -14.10
C LYS A 104 4.74 14.60 -13.47
N THR A 105 5.59 13.59 -13.28
CA THR A 105 5.27 12.34 -12.58
C THR A 105 6.19 12.18 -11.38
N VAL A 106 5.62 11.79 -10.25
CA VAL A 106 6.33 11.56 -8.99
C VAL A 106 6.08 10.12 -8.55
N SER A 107 7.15 9.36 -8.44
CA SER A 107 7.15 8.04 -7.80
C SER A 107 7.50 8.23 -6.33
N LEU A 108 6.75 7.60 -5.43
CA LEU A 108 7.06 7.50 -4.01
C LEU A 108 7.20 6.03 -3.66
N GLU A 109 8.29 5.68 -3.00
CA GLU A 109 8.59 4.32 -2.55
C GLU A 109 8.81 4.31 -1.04
N LYS A 110 8.14 3.38 -0.37
CA LYS A 110 8.40 2.97 1.01
C LYS A 110 9.11 1.63 0.96
N MET A 111 10.25 1.52 1.64
CA MET A 111 10.95 0.26 1.86
C MET A 111 11.02 -0.05 3.34
N ILE A 112 10.77 -1.30 3.71
CA ILE A 112 10.91 -1.83 5.06
C ILE A 112 12.08 -2.81 5.03
N GLN A 113 13.16 -2.45 5.72
CA GLN A 113 14.35 -3.28 5.84
C GLN A 113 14.13 -4.43 6.84
N GLU A 114 15.05 -5.40 6.86
CA GLU A 114 14.93 -6.58 7.73
C GLU A 114 14.99 -6.24 9.23
N ASP A 115 15.72 -5.19 9.58
CA ASP A 115 15.81 -4.62 10.92
C ASP A 115 14.57 -3.78 11.32
N GLY A 116 13.57 -3.70 10.43
CA GLY A 116 12.36 -2.92 10.60
C GLY A 116 12.51 -1.44 10.26
N TRP A 117 13.70 -0.99 9.82
CA TRP A 117 13.89 0.40 9.42
C TRP A 117 13.09 0.74 8.16
N VAL A 118 12.44 1.90 8.16
CA VAL A 118 11.59 2.36 7.05
C VAL A 118 12.29 3.48 6.29
N GLY A 119 12.62 3.20 5.04
CA GLY A 119 13.18 4.18 4.11
C GLY A 119 12.12 4.73 3.16
N TRP A 120 12.24 6.00 2.82
CA TRP A 120 11.41 6.65 1.81
C TRP A 120 12.28 7.19 0.68
N ASN A 121 11.89 6.91 -0.56
CA ASN A 121 12.51 7.51 -1.74
C ASN A 121 11.44 8.12 -2.64
N ALA A 122 11.74 9.27 -3.25
CA ALA A 122 10.94 9.82 -4.32
C ALA A 122 11.76 10.01 -5.59
N SER A 123 11.15 9.66 -6.72
CA SER A 123 11.70 9.90 -8.04
C SER A 123 10.82 10.84 -8.86
N GLY A 124 11.42 11.85 -9.50
CA GLY A 124 10.74 12.81 -10.36
C GLY A 124 11.07 12.63 -11.83
N PHE A 125 10.05 12.58 -12.69
CA PHE A 125 10.21 12.31 -14.12
C PHE A 125 9.66 13.46 -14.98
N TRP A 126 10.47 13.90 -15.95
CA TRP A 126 10.18 15.04 -16.83
C TRP A 126 9.07 14.81 -17.87
N GLU A 127 9.24 13.91 -18.85
CA GLU A 127 8.26 13.73 -19.95
C GLU A 127 8.03 12.29 -20.42
N LYS A 128 8.88 11.31 -20.03
CA LYS A 128 8.80 9.91 -20.51
C LYS A 128 8.07 8.98 -19.53
N PRO A 129 7.54 7.82 -19.98
CA PRO A 129 6.81 6.92 -19.10
C PRO A 129 7.74 6.45 -17.97
N TYR A 130 7.27 6.59 -16.74
CA TYR A 130 7.84 6.08 -15.48
C TYR A 130 8.48 4.66 -15.58
N ARG A 131 8.14 3.88 -16.60
CA ARG A 131 8.57 2.49 -16.82
C ARG A 131 9.78 2.28 -17.73
N THR A 132 10.27 3.32 -18.40
CA THR A 132 11.51 3.20 -19.17
C THR A 132 12.66 3.54 -18.25
N ASN A 133 13.58 2.59 -18.02
CA ASN A 133 14.80 2.69 -17.19
C ASN A 133 15.78 3.73 -17.77
N THR A 134 15.35 4.98 -17.87
CA THR A 134 16.00 6.03 -18.63
C THR A 134 16.53 7.09 -17.68
N TYR A 135 17.83 7.36 -17.81
CA TYR A 135 18.50 8.56 -17.31
C TYR A 135 17.59 9.79 -17.43
N GLY A 136 17.43 10.54 -16.34
CA GLY A 136 16.55 11.72 -16.28
C GLY A 136 15.58 11.78 -15.12
N GLU A 137 15.74 10.91 -14.11
CA GLU A 137 15.02 11.03 -12.84
C GLU A 137 15.84 11.80 -11.79
N LEU A 138 15.18 12.70 -11.06
CA LEU A 138 15.70 13.13 -9.76
C LEU A 138 15.30 12.07 -8.75
N ASN A 139 16.26 11.44 -8.09
CA ASN A 139 16.02 10.44 -7.04
C ASN A 139 16.45 11.00 -5.68
N CYS A 140 15.52 11.03 -4.73
CA CYS A 140 15.71 11.66 -3.43
C CYS A 140 15.33 10.72 -2.30
N TYR A 141 16.27 10.48 -1.39
CA TYR A 141 15.92 9.94 -0.08
C TYR A 141 15.13 10.99 0.72
N LEU A 142 14.05 10.56 1.35
CA LEU A 142 13.14 11.42 2.09
C LEU A 142 12.97 10.92 3.53
N VAL A 143 12.64 11.86 4.42
CA VAL A 143 12.16 11.57 5.78
C VAL A 143 10.69 11.98 5.84
N LYS A 144 9.82 11.06 6.26
CA LYS A 144 8.41 11.37 6.50
C LYS A 144 8.28 12.16 7.82
N LEU A 145 7.59 13.30 7.77
CA LEU A 145 7.50 14.23 8.90
C LEU A 145 6.22 14.08 9.75
N ASP A 146 5.22 13.36 9.24
CA ASP A 146 3.90 13.18 9.85
C ASP A 146 3.48 11.71 10.00
#